data_AF-A0A959NP31-F1
#
_entry.id   AF-A0A959NP31-F1
#
_cell.length_a   1.000
_cell.length_b   1.000
_cell.length_c   1.000
_cell.angle_alpha   90.00
_cell.angle_beta   90.00
_cell.angle_gamma   90.00
#
_symmetry.space_group_name_H-M   'P 1'
#
loop_
_entity.id
_entity.type
_entity.pdbx_description
1 polymer ?
#
loop_
_entity_poly.entity_id
_entity_poly.type
_entity_poly.pdbx_seq_one_letter_code
_entity_poly.pdbx_strand_id
1 'polypeptide(L)'
;GWMIYMQADYQVALESKDEKFVWLRRGMNTDMERWIFIHWIENGSPEFLHADTITAERNRLTKNYYRTTDDSAYVELYDDYKMDSEVNFNGKYALMTQGLWRFNDQSGGGPFISYTFYDEKTRRIYMLDASIFAPKYFKKSLLQQVDVLLHSFKSEYEVDTLEKEDILSALED
;
A
#
# COMPACT_ATOMS: atom_id res chain seq x y z
N GLY A 1 -6.09 12.72 9.09
CA GLY A 1 -6.22 11.26 9.00
C GLY A 1 -6.24 10.79 7.56
N TRP A 2 -6.66 9.55 7.36
CA TRP A 2 -6.99 8.93 6.06
C TRP A 2 -7.99 7.79 6.31
N MET A 3 -8.66 7.33 5.26
CA MET A 3 -9.60 6.22 5.28
C MET A 3 -9.30 5.28 4.12
N ILE A 4 -9.52 3.99 4.32
CA ILE A 4 -9.48 2.98 3.26
C ILE A 4 -10.54 1.92 3.56
N TYR A 5 -11.29 1.49 2.55
CA TYR A 5 -12.27 0.44 2.73
C TYR A 5 -11.56 -0.92 2.76
N MET A 6 -11.88 -1.71 3.78
CA MET A 6 -11.27 -3.01 4.00
C MET A 6 -12.33 -4.09 4.17
N GLN A 7 -12.01 -5.29 3.71
CA GLN A 7 -12.82 -6.47 4.01
C GLN A 7 -12.72 -6.77 5.50
N ALA A 8 -13.82 -7.25 6.10
CA ALA A 8 -13.95 -7.42 7.55
C ALA A 8 -12.92 -8.36 8.19
N ASP A 9 -12.24 -9.19 7.40
CA ASP A 9 -11.21 -10.14 7.84
C ASP A 9 -9.77 -9.63 7.66
N TYR A 10 -9.58 -8.36 7.30
CA TYR A 10 -8.29 -7.68 7.51
C TYR A 10 -8.12 -7.29 8.97
N GLN A 11 -6.89 -7.43 9.45
CA GLN A 11 -6.49 -7.08 10.81
C GLN A 11 -5.30 -6.12 10.77
N VAL A 12 -5.28 -5.14 11.68
CA VAL A 12 -4.10 -4.30 11.90
C VAL A 12 -3.04 -5.16 12.58
N ALA A 13 -1.97 -5.47 11.85
CA ALA A 13 -0.85 -6.24 12.37
C ALA A 13 0.14 -5.36 13.13
N LEU A 14 0.35 -4.12 12.66
CA LEU A 14 1.23 -3.14 13.30
C LEU A 14 0.82 -1.72 12.91
N GLU A 15 0.91 -0.80 13.86
CA GLU A 15 0.85 0.64 13.63
C GLU A 15 2.08 1.29 14.27
N SER A 16 2.79 2.11 13.51
CA SER A 16 3.91 2.93 13.99
C SER A 16 3.62 4.40 13.72
N LYS A 17 3.39 5.16 14.78
CA LYS A 17 3.17 6.61 14.68
C LYS A 17 4.45 7.38 14.34
N ASP A 18 5.60 6.85 14.74
CA ASP A 18 6.90 7.49 14.47
C ASP A 18 7.27 7.31 13.00
N GLU A 19 7.03 6.12 12.46
CA GLU A 19 7.33 5.78 11.06
C GLU A 19 6.16 6.07 10.11
N LYS A 20 5.07 6.64 10.64
CA LYS A 20 3.86 6.99 9.87
C LYS A 20 3.42 5.81 8.99
N PHE A 21 3.24 4.67 9.63
CA PHE A 21 3.10 3.38 8.96
C PHE A 21 2.00 2.54 9.62
N VAL A 22 1.12 1.97 8.80
CA VAL A 22 0.13 0.99 9.22
C VAL A 22 0.24 -0.23 8.34
N TRP A 23 0.34 -1.41 8.95
CA TRP A 23 0.35 -2.70 8.26
C TRP A 23 -0.92 -3.49 8.58
N LEU A 24 -1.61 -3.87 7.51
CA LEU A 24 -2.82 -4.66 7.52
C LEU A 24 -2.52 -6.04 6.93
N ARG A 25 -3.03 -7.09 7.56
CA ARG A 25 -2.91 -8.48 7.09
C ARG A 25 -4.27 -9.14 6.99
N ARG A 26 -4.43 -10.00 5.98
CA ARG A 26 -5.56 -10.92 5.84
C ARG A 26 -5.03 -12.32 5.62
N GLY A 27 -5.62 -13.30 6.31
CA GLY A 27 -5.22 -14.70 6.23
C GLY A 27 -3.95 -15.03 7.02
N MET A 28 -3.69 -14.33 8.13
CA MET A 28 -2.49 -14.53 8.96
C MET A 28 -2.27 -16.01 9.32
N ASN A 29 -1.03 -16.48 9.19
CA ASN A 29 -0.62 -17.86 9.46
C ASN A 29 -1.26 -18.91 8.53
N THR A 30 -1.65 -18.50 7.32
CA THR A 30 -2.11 -19.41 6.27
C THR A 30 -1.15 -19.36 5.07
N ASP A 31 -1.31 -20.27 4.12
CA ASP A 31 -0.57 -20.25 2.85
C ASP A 31 -1.17 -19.28 1.81
N MET A 32 -2.09 -18.42 2.23
CA MET A 32 -2.63 -17.31 1.45
C MET A 32 -2.77 -16.06 2.31
N GLU A 33 -1.71 -15.25 2.33
CA GLU A 33 -1.71 -13.96 2.96
C GLU A 33 -1.79 -12.80 1.97
N ARG A 34 -2.50 -11.76 2.38
CA ARG A 34 -2.50 -10.45 1.74
C ARG A 34 -1.99 -9.44 2.75
N TRP A 35 -0.98 -8.69 2.35
CA TRP A 35 -0.37 -7.65 3.15
C TRP A 35 -0.63 -6.32 2.48
N ILE A 36 -1.13 -5.36 3.23
CA ILE A 36 -1.29 -3.99 2.77
C ILE A 36 -0.58 -3.09 3.76
N PHE A 37 0.27 -2.19 3.30
CA PHE A 37 0.71 -1.11 4.16
C PHE A 37 0.30 0.26 3.62
N ILE A 38 0.04 1.16 4.54
CA ILE A 38 -0.16 2.58 4.28
C ILE A 38 0.96 3.31 5.01
N HIS A 39 1.81 3.99 4.23
CA HIS A 39 2.86 4.86 4.74
C HIS A 39 2.63 6.29 4.27
N TRP A 40 2.98 7.28 5.09
CA TRP A 40 2.97 8.66 4.66
C TRP A 40 4.12 9.50 5.20
N ILE A 41 4.54 10.48 4.40
CA ILE A 41 5.59 11.44 4.77
C ILE A 41 4.95 12.80 4.93
N GLU A 42 5.06 13.38 6.13
CA GLU A 42 4.61 14.73 6.43
C GLU A 42 5.52 15.77 5.78
N ASN A 43 4.96 16.92 5.36
CA ASN A 43 5.70 18.00 4.69
C ASN A 43 6.47 17.53 3.45
N GLY A 44 5.87 16.61 2.70
CA GLY A 44 6.44 16.05 1.48
C GLY A 44 6.60 17.06 0.36
N SER A 45 7.41 16.69 -0.65
CA SER A 45 7.62 17.42 -1.89
C SER A 45 7.36 16.48 -3.07
N PRO A 46 6.79 16.96 -4.20
CA PRO A 46 6.69 16.19 -5.43
C PRO A 46 8.03 15.60 -5.91
N GLU A 47 9.17 16.18 -5.50
CA GLU A 47 10.52 15.65 -5.76
C GLU A 47 10.75 14.25 -5.17
N PHE A 48 9.89 13.80 -4.25
CA PHE A 48 9.93 12.42 -3.77
C PHE A 48 9.47 11.41 -4.84
N LEU A 49 8.69 11.87 -5.84
CA LEU A 49 8.12 11.02 -6.89
C LEU A 49 9.16 10.70 -7.96
N HIS A 50 10.17 9.94 -7.55
CA HIS A 50 11.18 9.34 -8.40
C HIS A 50 11.28 7.84 -8.11
N ALA A 51 11.40 7.03 -9.17
CA ALA A 51 11.35 5.57 -9.07
C ALA A 51 12.38 4.99 -8.07
N ASP A 52 13.61 5.53 -8.07
CA ASP A 52 14.68 5.07 -7.17
C ASP A 52 14.39 5.43 -5.71
N THR A 53 13.90 6.65 -5.45
CA THR A 53 13.49 7.12 -4.12
C THR A 53 12.36 6.25 -3.56
N ILE A 54 11.34 5.98 -4.37
CA ILE A 54 10.19 5.14 -4.02
C ILE A 54 10.64 3.71 -3.74
N THR A 55 11.51 3.15 -4.59
CA THR A 55 12.04 1.80 -4.43
C THR A 55 12.85 1.67 -3.14
N ALA A 56 13.71 2.65 -2.86
CA ALA A 56 14.52 2.69 -1.66
C ALA A 56 13.65 2.76 -0.39
N GLU A 57 12.62 3.62 -0.39
CA GLU A 57 11.72 3.75 0.75
C GLU A 57 10.88 2.49 0.98
N ARG A 58 10.34 1.91 -0.10
CA ARG A 58 9.62 0.63 -0.02
C ARG A 58 10.49 -0.46 0.57
N ASN A 59 11.72 -0.64 0.05
CA ASN A 59 12.64 -1.66 0.55
C ASN A 59 13.04 -1.42 2.02
N ARG A 60 13.18 -0.15 2.45
CA ARG A 60 13.41 0.21 3.86
C ARG A 60 12.25 -0.28 4.74
N LEU A 61 11.01 0.02 4.35
CA LEU A 61 9.81 -0.37 5.08
C LEU A 61 9.63 -1.89 5.10
N THR A 62 9.72 -2.57 3.96
CA THR A 62 9.52 -4.03 3.90
C THR A 62 10.61 -4.79 4.63
N LYS A 63 11.87 -4.30 4.60
CA LYS A 63 12.95 -4.88 5.40
C LYS A 63 12.69 -4.80 6.90
N ASN A 64 12.07 -3.72 7.37
CA ASN A 64 11.81 -3.49 8.79
C ASN A 64 10.54 -4.20 9.28
N TYR A 65 9.49 -4.26 8.46
CA TYR A 65 8.16 -4.70 8.89
C TYR A 65 7.69 -6.03 8.29
N TYR A 66 8.06 -6.33 7.03
CA TYR A 66 7.67 -7.57 6.38
C TYR A 66 8.73 -8.63 6.64
N ARG A 67 8.77 -9.09 7.88
CA ARG A 67 9.73 -10.07 8.39
C ARG A 67 9.05 -11.38 8.76
N THR A 68 9.79 -12.47 8.72
CA THR A 68 9.32 -13.76 9.24
C THR A 68 9.08 -13.66 10.74
N THR A 69 8.23 -14.54 11.28
CA THR A 69 7.87 -14.52 12.71
C THR A 69 9.07 -14.73 13.64
N ASP A 70 10.10 -15.43 13.17
CA ASP A 70 11.35 -15.67 13.89
C ASP A 70 12.45 -14.62 13.58
N ASP A 71 12.10 -13.56 12.85
CA ASP A 71 12.97 -12.45 12.45
C ASP A 71 14.16 -12.83 11.54
N SER A 72 14.21 -14.08 11.06
CA SER A 72 15.32 -14.63 10.29
C SER A 72 15.42 -14.12 8.85
N ALA A 73 14.28 -13.77 8.23
CA ALA A 73 14.22 -13.27 6.88
C ALA A 73 13.27 -12.07 6.74
N TYR A 74 13.48 -11.26 5.70
CA TYR A 74 12.69 -10.07 5.40
C TYR A 74 12.43 -9.93 3.90
N VAL A 75 11.40 -9.17 3.56
CA VAL A 75 10.99 -8.94 2.18
C VAL A 75 11.86 -7.87 1.51
N GLU A 76 12.38 -8.22 0.34
CA GLU A 76 13.07 -7.33 -0.59
C GLU A 76 12.38 -7.36 -1.97
N LEU A 77 12.56 -6.28 -2.72
CA LEU A 77 12.21 -6.24 -4.14
C LEU A 77 13.05 -7.24 -4.94
N TYR A 78 12.42 -7.89 -5.92
CA TYR A 78 13.13 -8.61 -6.97
C TYR A 78 13.25 -7.71 -8.21
N ASP A 79 14.35 -6.96 -8.30
CA ASP A 79 14.55 -5.86 -9.26
C ASP A 79 14.29 -6.25 -10.72
N ASP A 80 14.69 -7.46 -11.13
CA ASP A 80 14.55 -7.97 -12.51
C ASP A 80 13.10 -7.99 -13.01
N TYR A 81 12.13 -7.98 -12.10
CA TYR A 81 10.69 -8.04 -12.41
C TYR A 81 9.95 -6.76 -12.01
N LYS A 82 10.66 -5.69 -11.66
CA LYS A 82 10.03 -4.40 -11.34
C LYS A 82 9.61 -3.68 -12.63
N MET A 83 8.42 -3.09 -12.59
CA MET A 83 7.92 -2.14 -13.57
C MET A 83 7.37 -0.91 -12.86
N ASP A 84 7.81 0.26 -13.32
CA ASP A 84 7.29 1.56 -12.87
C ASP A 84 6.42 2.17 -13.98
N SER A 85 5.34 2.86 -13.60
CA SER A 85 4.47 3.54 -14.55
C SER A 85 3.85 4.78 -13.92
N GLU A 86 3.74 5.85 -14.70
CA GLU A 86 2.95 7.02 -14.33
C GLU A 86 1.47 6.72 -14.55
N VAL A 87 0.64 6.98 -13.55
CA VAL A 87 -0.79 6.69 -13.59
C VAL A 87 -1.61 7.82 -12.98
N ASN A 88 -2.88 7.85 -13.32
CA ASN A 88 -3.87 8.59 -12.55
C ASN A 88 -4.43 7.69 -11.45
N PHE A 89 -4.16 8.03 -10.19
CA PHE A 89 -4.70 7.34 -9.02
C PHE A 89 -5.72 8.23 -8.34
N ASN A 90 -7.02 7.92 -8.51
CA ASN A 90 -8.13 8.69 -7.94
C ASN A 90 -8.05 10.20 -8.22
N GLY A 91 -7.73 10.59 -9.46
CA GLY A 91 -7.59 11.98 -9.88
C GLY A 91 -6.23 12.60 -9.57
N LYS A 92 -5.30 11.87 -8.94
CA LYS A 92 -3.95 12.36 -8.59
C LYS A 92 -2.90 11.74 -9.52
N TYR A 93 -1.84 12.48 -9.82
CA TYR A 93 -0.66 11.90 -10.44
C TYR A 93 0.04 10.99 -9.42
N ALA A 94 0.31 9.75 -9.83
CA ALA A 94 0.98 8.77 -9.00
C ALA A 94 2.03 7.99 -9.81
N LEU A 95 3.08 7.56 -9.13
CA LEU A 95 3.95 6.51 -9.61
C LEU A 95 3.45 5.18 -9.08
N MET A 96 3.04 4.31 -10.00
CA MET A 96 2.71 2.93 -9.73
C MET A 96 3.97 2.07 -9.92
N THR A 97 4.35 1.33 -8.89
CA THR A 97 5.40 0.31 -8.96
C THR A 97 4.77 -1.05 -8.76
N GLN A 98 4.99 -1.96 -9.69
CA GLN A 98 4.55 -3.36 -9.58
C GLN A 98 5.72 -4.29 -9.86
N GLY A 99 5.64 -5.52 -9.39
CA GLY A 99 6.67 -6.50 -9.67
C GLY A 99 6.60 -7.68 -8.73
N LEU A 100 7.74 -8.35 -8.56
CA LEU A 100 7.89 -9.44 -7.60
C LEU A 100 8.71 -8.97 -6.41
N TRP A 101 8.35 -9.49 -5.24
CA TRP A 101 9.15 -9.45 -4.03
C TRP A 101 9.57 -10.88 -3.67
N ARG A 102 10.66 -10.98 -2.91
CA ARG A 102 11.15 -12.25 -2.36
C ARG A 102 11.64 -12.04 -0.93
N PHE A 103 11.69 -13.11 -0.15
CA PHE A 103 12.49 -13.09 1.07
C PHE A 103 13.98 -13.08 0.72
N ASN A 104 14.78 -12.38 1.51
CA ASN A 104 16.24 -12.28 1.30
C ASN A 104 16.96 -13.64 1.39
N ASP A 105 16.35 -14.63 2.06
CA ASP A 105 16.83 -16.01 2.14
C ASP A 105 16.32 -16.91 0.98
N GLN A 106 15.54 -16.34 0.06
CA GLN A 106 14.93 -17.02 -1.09
C GLN A 106 13.91 -18.11 -0.73
N SER A 107 13.40 -18.14 0.50
CA SER A 107 12.40 -19.12 0.96
C SER A 107 11.02 -18.96 0.30
N GLY A 108 10.74 -17.78 -0.26
CA GLY A 108 9.46 -17.49 -0.90
C GLY A 108 9.39 -16.08 -1.47
N GLY A 109 8.24 -15.77 -2.08
CA GLY A 109 7.99 -14.49 -2.73
C GLY A 109 6.58 -14.39 -3.30
N GLY A 110 6.31 -13.26 -3.96
CA GLY A 110 5.03 -13.02 -4.60
C GLY A 110 4.97 -11.69 -5.33
N PRO A 111 3.84 -11.40 -5.99
CA PRO A 111 3.63 -10.12 -6.64
C PRO A 111 3.28 -9.03 -5.61
N PHE A 112 3.59 -7.80 -5.97
CA PHE A 112 3.08 -6.61 -5.29
C PHE A 112 2.64 -5.55 -6.31
N ILE A 113 1.84 -4.61 -5.83
CA ILE A 113 1.50 -3.36 -6.49
C ILE A 113 1.55 -2.24 -5.44
N SER A 114 2.16 -1.12 -5.80
CA SER A 114 2.35 0.03 -4.93
C SER A 114 2.01 1.31 -5.68
N TYR A 115 1.29 2.22 -5.02
CA TYR A 115 1.00 3.56 -5.52
C TYR A 115 1.65 4.58 -4.61
N THR A 116 2.50 5.45 -5.19
CA THR A 116 3.07 6.59 -4.47
C THR A 116 2.63 7.89 -5.12
N PHE A 117 2.05 8.80 -4.34
CA PHE A 117 1.56 10.08 -4.84
C PHE A 117 1.74 11.20 -3.82
N TYR A 118 1.84 12.42 -4.32
CA TYR A 118 1.80 13.63 -3.52
C TYR A 118 0.36 14.14 -3.41
N ASP A 119 -0.11 14.30 -2.18
CA ASP A 119 -1.38 14.94 -1.87
C ASP A 119 -1.13 16.41 -1.52
N GLU A 120 -1.44 17.28 -2.48
CA GLU A 120 -1.18 18.72 -2.37
C GLU A 120 -1.90 19.38 -1.20
N LYS A 121 -3.13 18.96 -0.88
CA LYS A 121 -3.92 19.62 0.17
C LYS A 121 -3.39 19.30 1.57
N THR A 122 -2.93 18.06 1.78
CA THR A 122 -2.35 17.66 3.07
C THR A 122 -0.83 17.84 3.12
N ARG A 123 -0.20 18.16 1.99
CA ARG A 123 1.27 18.23 1.81
C ARG A 123 1.95 16.94 2.26
N ARG A 124 1.38 15.81 1.89
CA ARG A 124 1.89 14.48 2.24
C ARG A 124 2.25 13.68 1.01
N ILE A 125 3.31 12.88 1.12
CA ILE A 125 3.47 11.73 0.23
C ILE A 125 2.73 10.57 0.87
N TYR A 126 1.92 9.86 0.10
CA TYR A 126 1.36 8.57 0.51
C TYR A 126 2.00 7.46 -0.33
N MET A 127 2.35 6.36 0.32
CA MET A 127 2.73 5.11 -0.31
C MET A 127 1.75 4.02 0.15
N LEU A 128 0.97 3.51 -0.79
CA LEU A 128 0.01 2.44 -0.59
C LEU A 128 0.54 1.19 -1.27
N ASP A 129 0.96 0.19 -0.51
CA ASP A 129 1.49 -1.07 -1.05
C ASP A 129 0.57 -2.23 -0.71
N ALA A 130 0.38 -3.12 -1.68
CA ALA A 130 -0.22 -4.41 -1.47
C ALA A 130 0.68 -5.52 -2.00
N SER A 131 0.97 -6.51 -1.16
CA SER A 131 1.83 -7.65 -1.43
C SER A 131 1.08 -8.98 -1.18
N ILE A 132 1.24 -9.95 -2.08
CA ILE A 132 0.55 -11.25 -2.01
C ILE A 132 1.53 -12.37 -1.69
N PHE A 133 1.36 -13.03 -0.55
CA PHE A 133 2.05 -14.29 -0.26
C PHE A 133 1.08 -15.47 -0.42
N ALA A 134 1.16 -16.19 -1.54
CA ALA A 134 0.21 -17.27 -1.82
C ALA A 134 0.82 -18.37 -2.72
N PRO A 135 1.88 -19.09 -2.29
CA PRO A 135 2.73 -19.92 -3.16
C PRO A 135 1.97 -20.98 -3.99
N LYS A 136 0.83 -21.47 -3.49
CA LYS A 136 0.04 -22.55 -4.13
C LYS A 136 -1.15 -22.05 -4.96
N TYR A 137 -1.33 -20.74 -5.09
CA TYR A 137 -2.56 -20.15 -5.63
C TYR A 137 -2.31 -19.30 -6.87
N PHE A 138 -3.35 -19.17 -7.69
CA PHE A 138 -3.37 -18.22 -8.79
C PHE A 138 -3.45 -16.78 -8.24
N LYS A 139 -2.41 -15.98 -8.48
CA LYS A 139 -2.20 -14.71 -7.77
C LYS A 139 -2.80 -13.50 -8.46
N LYS A 140 -3.14 -13.58 -9.75
CA LYS A 140 -3.62 -12.43 -10.53
C LYS A 140 -4.94 -11.88 -10.00
N SER A 141 -5.90 -12.76 -9.67
CA SER A 141 -7.18 -12.34 -9.07
C SER A 141 -7.01 -11.74 -7.68
N LEU A 142 -6.07 -12.27 -6.89
CA LEU A 142 -5.74 -11.72 -5.57
C LEU A 142 -5.13 -10.33 -5.68
N LEU A 143 -4.21 -10.13 -6.64
CA LEU A 143 -3.60 -8.83 -6.91
C LEU A 143 -4.63 -7.80 -7.36
N GLN A 144 -5.55 -8.17 -8.25
CA GLN A 144 -6.66 -7.31 -8.66
C GLN A 144 -7.59 -6.92 -7.50
N GLN A 145 -7.86 -7.85 -6.58
CA GLN A 145 -8.69 -7.54 -5.41
C GLN A 145 -8.01 -6.51 -4.51
N VAL A 146 -6.72 -6.67 -4.21
CA VAL A 146 -6.01 -5.71 -3.36
C VAL A 146 -5.81 -4.38 -4.06
N ASP A 147 -5.62 -4.37 -5.37
CA ASP A 147 -5.56 -3.15 -6.17
C ASP A 147 -6.83 -2.30 -6.04
N VAL A 148 -8.01 -2.95 -6.14
CA VAL A 148 -9.30 -2.28 -5.88
C VAL A 148 -9.40 -1.76 -4.45
N LEU A 149 -8.87 -2.49 -3.46
CA LEU A 149 -8.84 -2.00 -2.07
C LEU A 149 -7.94 -0.76 -1.93
N LEU A 150 -6.77 -0.73 -2.58
CA LEU A 150 -5.91 0.46 -2.57
C LEU A 150 -6.64 1.66 -3.17
N HIS A 151 -7.34 1.48 -4.29
CA HIS A 151 -8.15 2.54 -4.93
C HIS A 151 -9.32 3.04 -4.08
N SER A 152 -9.66 2.35 -2.99
CA SER A 152 -10.66 2.84 -2.03
C SER A 152 -10.10 3.88 -1.05
N PHE A 153 -8.79 4.14 -1.09
CA PHE A 153 -8.12 5.12 -0.24
C PHE A 153 -8.64 6.54 -0.46
N LYS A 154 -8.81 7.25 0.66
CA LYS A 154 -9.19 8.65 0.75
C LYS A 154 -8.35 9.34 1.81
N SER A 155 -7.84 10.53 1.51
CA SER A 155 -7.29 11.40 2.57
C SER A 155 -8.43 12.04 3.37
N GLU A 156 -8.13 12.55 4.56
CA GLU A 156 -9.14 13.09 5.50
C GLU A 156 -10.07 14.13 4.87
N TYR A 157 -9.54 15.09 4.10
CA TYR A 157 -10.40 16.10 3.48
C TYR A 157 -11.31 15.51 2.40
N GLU A 158 -10.94 14.39 1.77
CA GLU A 158 -11.79 13.73 0.76
C GLU A 158 -12.97 13.05 1.42
N VAL A 159 -12.79 12.52 2.63
CA VAL A 159 -13.87 11.97 3.45
C VAL A 159 -14.83 13.09 3.85
N ASP A 160 -14.32 14.20 4.38
CA ASP A 160 -15.15 15.33 4.80
C ASP A 160 -15.98 15.93 3.65
N THR A 161 -15.44 15.92 2.43
CA THR A 161 -16.18 16.39 1.24
C THR A 161 -17.32 15.45 0.89
N LEU A 162 -17.09 14.13 0.91
CA LEU A 162 -18.12 13.14 0.61
C LEU A 162 -19.26 13.19 1.63
N GLU A 163 -18.94 13.27 2.94
CA GLU A 163 -19.97 13.39 3.97
C GLU A 163 -20.83 14.64 3.79
N LYS A 164 -20.23 15.77 3.35
CA LYS A 164 -20.98 17.00 3.04
C LYS A 164 -21.87 16.84 1.82
N GLU A 165 -21.38 16.19 0.76
CA GLU A 165 -22.17 15.92 -0.45
C GLU A 165 -23.37 15.02 -0.14
N ASP A 166 -23.16 13.95 0.64
CA ASP A 166 -24.23 13.05 1.09
C ASP A 166 -25.28 13.80 1.91
N ILE A 167 -24.86 14.63 2.87
CA ILE A 167 -25.78 15.46 3.67
C ILE A 167 -26.57 16.43 2.78
N LEU A 168 -25.91 17.09 1.82
CA LEU A 168 -26.56 18.02 0.91
C LEU A 168 -27.60 17.32 0.03
N SER A 169 -27.28 16.15 -0.52
CA SER A 169 -28.24 15.37 -1.32
C SER A 169 -29.46 14.94 -0.51
N ALA A 170 -29.28 14.54 0.75
CA ALA A 170 -30.37 14.14 1.64
C ALA A 170 -31.28 15.30 2.09
N LEU A 171 -30.85 16.55 1.88
CA LEU A 171 -31.65 17.76 2.15
C LEU A 171 -32.40 18.26 0.91
N GLU A 172 -32.01 17.80 -0.28
CA GLU A 172 -32.66 18.12 -1.56
C GLU A 172 -33.79 17.12 -1.93
N ASP A 173 -33.88 15.99 -1.21
CA ASP A 173 -34.95 14.98 -1.26
C ASP A 173 -36.07 15.23 -0.22
#